data_AF-V4XRJ1-F1
#
_entry.id   AF-V4XRJ1-F1
#
_cell.length_a   1.000
_cell.length_b   1.000
_cell.length_c   1.000
_cell.angle_alpha   90.00
_cell.angle_beta   90.00
_cell.angle_gamma   90.00
#
_symmetry.space_group_name_H-M   'P 1'
#
loop_
_entity.id
_entity.type
_entity.pdbx_description
1 polymer ?
#
loop_
_entity_poly.entity_id
_entity_poly.type
_entity_poly.pdbx_seq_one_letter_code
_entity_poly.pdbx_strand_id
1 'polypeptide(L)'
;MQRKTAVVALLVVVGAGLVLSGLLGGTGTESAPEAVPEAALIEVDGDHELWPYTSRSRSAQGRTLAINVVFRNDAERVERALTGGPRSDWEETDANEQSDEFGDERNETELAEAVDGEPDPVRDVVNGDWERASGSDRYSYFSGPDGGTWRAVTFEVHDGEYLGTRDHIRAYESPDGTYTAIQVHEEYYDWFRLRHTVPGIDEPATRLEAEFIDASASAEVRREYRGIDGGRSDGWLSVIELAVLLPAVGALLRRRTRESAVEAARRLRRGASRHAESGVLAAALAGTVVGVRIAGVTLETAYPGVAPKAIAAPLYLVVAVGLPALVVVGAERSDPTAAVLGVVAGLGGGSFSISPRSVWRFRPD
;
A
#
# COMPACT_ATOMS: atom_id res chain seq x y z
N MET A 1 26.24 -23.29 -29.20
CA MET A 1 26.08 -21.82 -29.38
C MET A 1 24.62 -21.39 -29.22
N GLN A 2 23.63 -22.09 -29.80
CA GLN A 2 22.21 -21.71 -29.75
C GLN A 2 21.59 -21.55 -28.34
N ARG A 3 22.00 -22.36 -27.34
CA ARG A 3 21.49 -22.22 -25.95
C ARG A 3 21.91 -20.92 -25.25
N LYS A 4 23.16 -20.48 -25.46
CA LYS A 4 23.64 -19.20 -24.90
C LYS A 4 22.89 -18.02 -25.53
N THR A 5 22.61 -18.10 -26.83
CA THR A 5 21.84 -17.10 -27.55
C THR A 5 20.39 -17.03 -27.06
N ALA A 6 19.77 -18.18 -26.75
CA ALA A 6 18.41 -18.24 -26.21
C ALA A 6 18.31 -17.64 -24.80
N VAL A 7 19.29 -17.92 -23.91
CA VAL A 7 19.34 -17.33 -22.56
C VAL A 7 19.54 -15.82 -22.63
N VAL A 8 20.43 -15.35 -23.49
CA VAL A 8 20.64 -13.90 -23.70
C VAL A 8 19.38 -13.25 -24.26
N ALA A 9 18.71 -13.86 -25.24
CA ALA A 9 17.46 -13.33 -25.79
C ALA A 9 16.34 -13.29 -24.73
N LEU A 10 16.23 -14.32 -23.89
CA LEU A 10 15.23 -14.35 -22.81
C LEU A 10 15.51 -13.27 -21.76
N LEU A 11 16.77 -13.09 -21.36
CA LEU A 11 17.17 -12.03 -20.42
C LEU A 11 16.91 -10.63 -20.98
N VAL A 12 17.12 -10.43 -22.29
CA VAL A 12 16.80 -9.17 -22.97
C VAL A 12 15.28 -8.94 -23.01
N VAL A 13 14.48 -9.98 -23.26
CA VAL A 13 13.01 -9.87 -23.27
C VAL A 13 12.45 -9.60 -21.87
N VAL A 14 12.97 -10.28 -20.84
CA VAL A 14 12.58 -10.05 -19.44
C VAL A 14 13.03 -8.66 -18.98
N GLY A 15 14.26 -8.25 -19.30
CA GLY A 15 14.75 -6.90 -19.02
C GLY A 15 13.92 -5.82 -19.70
N ALA A 16 13.58 -6.01 -20.98
CA ALA A 16 12.70 -5.11 -21.71
C ALA A 16 11.27 -5.09 -21.13
N GLY A 17 10.74 -6.24 -20.73
CA GLY A 17 9.42 -6.36 -20.09
C GLY A 17 9.34 -5.66 -18.74
N LEU A 18 10.41 -5.71 -17.93
CA LEU A 18 10.51 -4.98 -16.66
C LEU A 18 10.57 -3.47 -16.88
N VAL A 19 11.37 -3.01 -17.86
CA VAL A 19 11.44 -1.59 -18.23
C VAL A 19 10.10 -1.09 -18.76
N LEU A 20 9.42 -1.87 -19.61
CA LEU A 20 8.11 -1.54 -20.17
C LEU A 20 6.99 -1.58 -19.11
N SER A 21 7.07 -2.48 -18.12
CA SER A 21 6.11 -2.52 -17.01
C SER A 21 6.21 -1.31 -16.09
N GLY A 22 7.37 -0.66 -16.00
CA GLY A 22 7.52 0.62 -15.30
C GLY A 22 6.83 1.77 -16.02
N LEU A 23 6.86 1.76 -17.36
CA LEU A 23 6.28 2.80 -18.22
C LEU A 23 4.75 2.70 -18.36
N LEU A 24 4.18 1.50 -18.31
CA LEU A 24 2.74 1.27 -18.52
C LEU A 24 1.91 1.30 -17.22
N GLY A 25 2.55 1.48 -16.07
CA GLY A 25 1.90 1.60 -14.75
C GLY A 25 1.36 2.99 -14.42
N GLY A 26 1.48 3.96 -15.34
CA GLY A 26 0.89 5.28 -15.17
C GLY A 26 -0.62 5.21 -15.28
N THR A 27 -1.32 5.39 -14.17
CA THR A 27 -2.75 5.67 -14.16
C THR A 27 -2.98 6.88 -15.05
N GLY A 28 -3.85 6.74 -16.06
CA GLY A 28 -4.16 7.82 -16.99
C GLY A 28 -4.42 9.11 -16.23
N THR A 29 -3.57 10.10 -16.44
CA THR A 29 -3.74 11.45 -15.93
C THR A 29 -4.92 12.06 -16.68
N GLU A 30 -6.10 11.96 -16.09
CA GLU A 30 -7.12 12.97 -16.32
C GLU A 30 -6.46 14.33 -16.12
N SER A 31 -6.60 15.24 -17.09
CA SER A 31 -6.07 16.59 -17.00
C SER A 31 -6.81 17.32 -15.88
N ALA A 32 -6.33 17.15 -14.65
CA ALA A 32 -6.79 17.93 -13.52
C ALA A 32 -6.30 19.37 -13.67
N PRO A 33 -7.13 20.36 -13.27
CA PRO A 33 -6.76 21.76 -13.34
C PRO A 33 -5.53 22.05 -12.47
N GLU A 34 -4.80 23.12 -12.78
CA GLU A 34 -3.61 23.55 -12.01
C GLU A 34 -3.98 23.99 -10.59
N ALA A 35 -5.14 24.67 -10.46
CA ALA A 35 -5.75 25.07 -9.21
C ALA A 35 -6.94 24.18 -8.83
N VAL A 36 -7.25 24.08 -7.54
CA VAL A 36 -8.41 23.35 -7.03
C VAL A 36 -9.70 24.11 -7.41
N PRO A 37 -10.66 23.48 -8.11
CA PRO A 37 -11.94 24.12 -8.41
C PRO A 37 -12.79 24.29 -7.15
N GLU A 38 -13.35 25.49 -6.93
CA GLU A 38 -14.25 25.76 -5.80
C GLU A 38 -15.44 24.79 -5.76
N ALA A 39 -16.01 24.46 -6.92
CA ALA A 39 -17.13 23.52 -7.02
C ALA A 39 -16.77 22.06 -6.66
N ALA A 40 -15.48 21.74 -6.49
CA ALA A 40 -15.01 20.43 -6.06
C ALA A 40 -14.72 20.37 -4.55
N LEU A 41 -14.91 21.47 -3.83
CA LEU A 41 -14.77 21.53 -2.38
C LEU A 41 -16.03 20.98 -1.70
N ILE A 42 -15.85 20.35 -0.55
CA ILE A 42 -16.94 19.84 0.28
C ILE A 42 -16.90 20.50 1.66
N GLU A 43 -18.06 20.93 2.12
CA GLU A 43 -18.25 21.43 3.48
C GLU A 43 -18.34 20.25 4.46
N VAL A 44 -17.45 20.26 5.46
CA VAL A 44 -17.37 19.22 6.50
C VAL A 44 -17.89 19.76 7.82
N ASP A 45 -17.14 20.70 8.41
CA ASP A 45 -17.41 21.42 9.64
C ASP A 45 -16.43 22.60 9.76
N GLY A 46 -16.70 23.55 10.65
CA GLY A 46 -15.85 24.74 10.85
C GLY A 46 -15.86 25.70 9.67
N ASP A 47 -14.80 26.51 9.55
CA ASP A 47 -14.70 27.57 8.54
C ASP A 47 -13.97 27.13 7.26
N HIS A 48 -13.53 25.87 7.19
CA HIS A 48 -12.68 25.36 6.11
C HIS A 48 -13.34 24.23 5.32
N GLU A 49 -13.57 24.47 4.03
CA GLU A 49 -13.98 23.45 3.07
C GLU A 49 -12.79 22.57 2.65
N LEU A 50 -13.06 21.29 2.40
CA LEU A 50 -12.06 20.29 2.06
C LEU A 50 -12.11 19.96 0.56
N TRP A 51 -10.95 19.87 -0.08
CA TRP A 51 -10.85 19.17 -1.36
C TRP A 51 -10.74 17.65 -1.09
N PRO A 52 -11.68 16.80 -1.57
CA PRO A 52 -11.80 15.42 -1.10
C PRO A 52 -10.78 14.44 -1.73
N TYR A 53 -9.59 14.92 -2.07
CA TYR A 53 -8.51 14.13 -2.64
C TYR A 53 -7.17 14.54 -2.04
N THR A 54 -6.25 13.58 -1.96
CA THR A 54 -4.84 13.86 -1.67
C THR A 54 -4.06 14.09 -2.96
N SER A 55 -2.95 14.82 -2.89
CA SER A 55 -2.09 15.14 -4.02
C SER A 55 -0.62 14.83 -3.74
N ARG A 56 0.13 14.45 -4.77
CA ARG A 56 1.60 14.25 -4.68
C ARG A 56 2.40 15.55 -4.66
N SER A 57 1.73 16.68 -4.93
CA SER A 57 2.33 18.01 -4.95
C SER A 57 1.30 19.03 -4.46
N ARG A 58 1.73 20.26 -4.21
CA ARG A 58 0.84 21.38 -3.85
C ARG A 58 0.09 21.92 -5.08
N SER A 59 -0.54 21.02 -5.85
CA SER A 59 -1.33 21.31 -7.05
C SER A 59 -2.42 20.26 -7.26
N ALA A 60 -3.55 20.67 -7.84
CA ALA A 60 -4.63 19.75 -8.18
C ALA A 60 -4.25 18.75 -9.29
N GLN A 61 -3.22 19.04 -10.10
CA GLN A 61 -2.66 18.11 -11.09
C GLN A 61 -2.06 16.85 -10.45
N GLY A 62 -1.59 16.95 -9.20
CA GLY A 62 -1.01 15.84 -8.47
C GLY A 62 -2.04 14.89 -7.84
N ARG A 63 -3.35 15.07 -8.09
CA ARG A 63 -4.46 14.29 -7.52
C ARG A 63 -4.19 12.78 -7.51
N THR A 64 -4.47 12.15 -6.37
CA THR A 64 -4.33 10.71 -6.16
C THR A 64 -5.61 10.09 -5.59
N LEU A 65 -5.53 9.50 -4.40
CA LEU A 65 -6.63 8.80 -3.74
C LEU A 65 -7.56 9.80 -3.08
N ALA A 66 -8.83 9.42 -2.95
CA ALA A 66 -9.81 10.23 -2.24
C ALA A 66 -9.57 10.23 -0.73
N ILE A 67 -10.06 11.28 -0.05
CA ILE A 67 -10.36 11.24 1.38
C ILE A 67 -11.66 10.43 1.54
N ASN A 68 -11.65 9.43 2.41
CA ASN A 68 -12.75 8.48 2.58
C ASN A 68 -13.30 8.44 4.00
N VAL A 69 -12.60 9.05 4.96
CA VAL A 69 -13.07 9.21 6.35
C VAL A 69 -12.78 10.63 6.83
N VAL A 70 -13.64 11.19 7.68
CA VAL A 70 -13.39 12.44 8.41
C VAL A 70 -13.78 12.25 9.87
N PHE A 71 -12.88 12.65 10.77
CA PHE A 71 -13.19 12.79 12.19
C PHE A 71 -13.50 14.25 12.51
N ARG A 72 -14.61 14.53 13.21
CA ARG A 72 -14.93 15.89 13.71
C ARG A 72 -14.22 16.20 15.03
N ASN A 73 -12.91 16.01 15.01
CA ASN A 73 -12.02 16.22 16.14
C ASN A 73 -10.62 16.62 15.61
N ASP A 74 -9.86 17.27 16.47
CA ASP A 74 -8.44 17.58 16.25
C ASP A 74 -7.59 16.30 16.09
N ALA A 75 -6.47 16.44 15.40
CA ALA A 75 -5.62 15.31 15.03
C ALA A 75 -5.05 14.57 16.25
N GLU A 76 -4.67 15.30 17.30
CA GLU A 76 -4.14 14.71 18.53
C GLU A 76 -5.17 13.78 19.20
N ARG A 77 -6.44 14.19 19.20
CA ARG A 77 -7.54 13.38 19.73
C ARG A 77 -7.83 12.16 18.87
N VAL A 78 -7.77 12.31 17.55
CA VAL A 78 -7.99 11.20 16.60
C VAL A 78 -6.87 10.18 16.70
N GLU A 79 -5.62 10.62 16.65
CA GLU A 79 -4.44 9.76 16.78
C GLU A 79 -4.49 8.96 18.08
N ARG A 80 -4.76 9.63 19.21
CA ARG A 80 -4.92 8.96 20.50
C ARG A 80 -6.07 7.96 20.53
N ALA A 81 -7.17 8.25 19.84
CA ALA A 81 -8.30 7.33 19.75
C ALA A 81 -7.94 6.09 18.91
N LEU A 82 -7.13 6.28 17.86
CA LEU A 82 -6.62 5.21 17.02
C LEU A 82 -5.59 4.37 17.78
N THR A 83 -4.55 4.95 18.39
CA THR A 83 -3.41 4.20 18.95
C THR A 83 -3.51 3.89 20.45
N GLY A 84 -4.28 4.68 21.21
CA GLY A 84 -4.28 4.63 22.68
C GLY A 84 -5.10 3.50 23.29
N GLY A 85 -5.88 2.77 22.49
CA GLY A 85 -6.71 1.67 22.97
C GLY A 85 -5.89 0.40 23.21
N PRO A 86 -6.11 -0.36 24.31
CA PRO A 86 -5.44 -1.66 24.53
C PRO A 86 -5.87 -2.78 23.56
N ARG A 87 -6.72 -2.45 22.57
CA ARG A 87 -7.13 -3.30 21.43
C ARG A 87 -6.85 -2.66 20.09
N SER A 88 -6.24 -1.49 20.11
CA SER A 88 -5.77 -0.93 18.89
C SER A 88 -4.68 -1.85 18.37
N ASP A 89 -4.89 -2.32 17.14
CA ASP A 89 -3.85 -2.93 16.33
C ASP A 89 -3.13 -1.82 15.51
N TRP A 90 -3.49 -0.54 15.68
CA TRP A 90 -2.88 0.62 15.01
C TRP A 90 -1.62 1.10 15.74
N GLU A 91 -0.53 1.20 15.00
CA GLU A 91 0.76 1.66 15.45
C GLU A 91 1.18 2.93 14.70
N GLU A 92 1.95 3.80 15.36
CA GLU A 92 2.57 4.94 14.71
C GLU A 92 3.52 4.45 13.61
N THR A 93 3.47 5.08 12.44
CA THR A 93 4.33 4.69 11.33
C THR A 93 5.77 5.07 11.62
N ASP A 94 6.74 4.19 11.33
CA ASP A 94 8.14 4.47 11.62
C ASP A 94 8.65 5.72 10.88
N ALA A 95 9.53 6.49 11.51
CA ALA A 95 10.05 7.74 10.95
C ALA A 95 10.77 7.60 9.59
N ASN A 96 11.25 6.40 9.24
CA ASN A 96 11.87 6.09 7.95
C ASN A 96 10.84 5.67 6.86
N GLU A 97 9.56 5.60 7.22
CA GLU A 97 8.41 5.26 6.37
C GLU A 97 7.42 6.42 6.24
N GLN A 98 7.38 7.33 7.22
CA GLN A 98 6.55 8.53 7.20
C GLN A 98 6.90 9.44 6.03
N SER A 99 5.89 10.17 5.55
CA SER A 99 6.06 11.31 4.65
C SER A 99 6.72 12.48 5.37
N ASP A 100 7.46 13.31 4.63
CA ASP A 100 8.16 14.44 5.24
C ASP A 100 7.14 15.49 5.73
N GLU A 101 7.01 15.65 7.06
CA GLU A 101 6.08 16.58 7.75
C GLU A 101 6.15 18.02 7.18
N PHE A 102 7.32 18.42 6.70
CA PHE A 102 7.55 19.76 6.17
C PHE A 102 7.42 19.87 4.65
N GLY A 103 7.45 18.74 3.92
CA GLY A 103 7.63 18.68 2.46
C GLY A 103 8.94 19.35 2.04
N ASP A 104 9.78 18.68 1.26
CA ASP A 104 11.08 19.24 0.91
C ASP A 104 10.93 20.61 0.21
N GLU A 105 11.24 21.71 0.92
CA GLU A 105 11.41 23.04 0.34
C GLU A 105 12.75 23.17 -0.41
N ARG A 106 13.48 22.06 -0.63
CA ARG A 106 14.60 22.08 -1.57
C ARG A 106 14.06 22.18 -2.98
N ASN A 107 14.05 23.43 -3.43
CA ASN A 107 14.09 23.83 -4.81
C ASN A 107 14.99 22.84 -5.60
N GLU A 108 14.52 22.30 -6.73
CA GLU A 108 15.25 21.37 -7.62
C GLU A 108 16.63 21.90 -8.11
N THR A 109 17.02 23.10 -7.71
CA THR A 109 18.26 23.79 -8.04
C THR A 109 19.41 23.53 -7.06
N GLU A 110 19.15 23.03 -5.84
CA GLU A 110 20.19 22.82 -4.81
C GLU A 110 20.89 21.45 -4.87
N LEU A 111 20.59 20.60 -5.85
CA LEU A 111 21.36 19.36 -6.09
C LEU A 111 22.77 19.61 -6.70
N ALA A 112 23.17 20.88 -6.87
CA ALA A 112 24.45 21.26 -7.46
C ALA A 112 25.52 21.72 -6.44
N GLU A 113 25.19 21.85 -5.15
CA GLU A 113 26.20 22.14 -4.12
C GLU A 113 26.51 20.88 -3.31
N ALA A 114 27.30 20.02 -3.94
CA ALA A 114 27.94 18.90 -3.29
C ALA A 114 28.79 19.40 -2.10
N VAL A 115 28.47 18.87 -0.93
CA VAL A 115 29.27 18.91 0.29
C VAL A 115 30.71 18.49 -0.04
N ASP A 116 31.67 19.25 0.50
CA ASP A 116 33.13 19.11 0.38
C ASP A 116 33.68 17.78 0.98
N GLY A 117 33.22 16.64 0.46
CA GLY A 117 33.69 15.30 0.79
C GLY A 117 33.72 14.42 -0.45
N GLU A 118 34.71 13.53 -0.58
CA GLU A 118 34.80 12.64 -1.73
C GLU A 118 33.45 11.93 -1.97
N PRO A 119 32.89 12.01 -3.19
CA PRO A 119 31.65 11.29 -3.50
C PRO A 119 31.91 9.80 -3.37
N ASP A 120 31.20 9.14 -2.47
CA ASP A 120 31.11 7.68 -2.40
C ASP A 120 29.86 7.26 -3.19
N PRO A 121 30.00 6.92 -4.48
CA PRO A 121 28.86 6.62 -5.34
C PRO A 121 28.06 5.41 -4.86
N VAL A 122 28.61 4.55 -3.98
CA VAL A 122 27.86 3.43 -3.41
C VAL A 122 26.99 3.90 -2.26
N ARG A 123 27.48 4.79 -1.40
CA ARG A 123 26.70 5.37 -0.30
C ARG A 123 25.61 6.32 -0.80
N ASP A 124 25.91 7.14 -1.80
CA ASP A 124 24.94 8.09 -2.34
C ASP A 124 23.81 7.38 -3.09
N VAL A 125 24.14 6.30 -3.82
CA VAL A 125 23.12 5.45 -4.45
C VAL A 125 22.32 4.67 -3.41
N VAL A 126 22.91 4.21 -2.30
CA VAL A 126 22.18 3.43 -1.26
C VAL A 126 21.34 4.32 -0.35
N ASN A 127 21.78 5.53 -0.03
CA ASN A 127 21.10 6.42 0.92
C ASN A 127 20.22 7.47 0.24
N GLY A 128 20.59 7.99 -0.94
CA GLY A 128 19.89 9.12 -1.56
C GLY A 128 18.56 8.77 -2.25
N ASP A 129 18.53 7.66 -2.99
CA ASP A 129 17.38 7.30 -3.85
C ASP A 129 16.51 6.14 -3.30
N TRP A 130 16.98 5.41 -2.28
CA TRP A 130 16.24 4.27 -1.70
C TRP A 130 15.60 4.60 -0.35
N GLU A 131 16.05 5.64 0.35
CA GLU A 131 15.37 6.12 1.55
C GLU A 131 14.03 6.78 1.20
N ARG A 132 13.96 7.56 0.12
CA ARG A 132 12.72 8.19 -0.34
C ARG A 132 12.17 7.47 -1.57
N ALA A 133 11.06 6.76 -1.40
CA ALA A 133 10.27 6.36 -2.56
C ALA A 133 9.63 7.62 -3.15
N SER A 134 10.01 8.00 -4.38
CA SER A 134 9.37 9.12 -5.09
C SER A 134 7.85 9.00 -5.04
N GLY A 135 7.21 9.89 -4.29
CA GLY A 135 5.79 9.83 -3.98
C GLY A 135 5.42 9.34 -2.58
N SER A 136 6.26 9.50 -1.55
CA SER A 136 5.83 9.48 -0.14
C SER A 136 4.94 10.66 0.18
N ASP A 137 5.33 11.86 -0.27
CA ASP A 137 4.67 13.09 0.16
C ASP A 137 3.26 13.20 -0.37
N ARG A 138 2.32 13.48 0.54
CA ARG A 138 0.92 13.67 0.21
C ARG A 138 0.41 14.93 0.87
N TYR A 139 -0.32 15.71 0.10
CA TYR A 139 -0.91 16.95 0.52
C TYR A 139 -2.43 16.88 0.43
N SER A 140 -3.11 17.52 1.38
CA SER A 140 -4.55 17.85 1.29
C SER A 140 -4.72 19.34 1.08
N TYR A 141 -5.84 19.77 0.50
CA TYR A 141 -6.14 21.19 0.30
C TYR A 141 -7.39 21.59 1.07
N PHE A 142 -7.29 22.74 1.73
CA PHE A 142 -8.35 23.36 2.51
C PHE A 142 -8.59 24.78 2.01
N SER A 143 -9.85 25.19 1.89
CA SER A 143 -10.23 26.55 1.53
C SER A 143 -11.00 27.19 2.68
N GLY A 144 -10.55 28.34 3.17
CA GLY A 144 -11.19 29.05 4.27
C GLY A 144 -11.20 30.57 4.08
N PRO A 145 -11.50 31.33 5.15
CA PRO A 145 -11.64 32.79 5.10
C PRO A 145 -10.39 33.51 4.59
N ASP A 146 -9.20 32.95 4.88
CA ASP A 146 -7.90 33.50 4.49
C ASP A 146 -7.42 32.98 3.12
N GLY A 147 -8.26 32.22 2.41
CA GLY A 147 -7.96 31.59 1.13
C GLY A 147 -7.62 30.10 1.24
N GLY A 148 -6.98 29.59 0.19
CA GLY A 148 -6.65 28.18 0.04
C GLY A 148 -5.27 27.79 0.54
N THR A 149 -5.15 26.69 1.29
CA THR A 149 -3.89 26.19 1.83
C THR A 149 -3.69 24.70 1.55
N TRP A 150 -2.47 24.34 1.17
CA TRP A 150 -2.02 22.95 1.07
C TRP A 150 -1.37 22.52 2.38
N ARG A 151 -1.83 21.41 2.95
CA ARG A 151 -1.30 20.83 4.19
C ARG A 151 -0.62 19.50 3.90
N ALA A 152 0.57 19.31 4.46
CA ALA A 152 1.21 18.00 4.53
C ALA A 152 0.46 17.09 5.51
N VAL A 153 0.89 15.84 5.60
CA VAL A 153 0.33 14.85 6.52
C VAL A 153 0.61 15.29 7.97
N THR A 154 -0.41 15.23 8.82
CA THR A 154 -0.31 15.56 10.25
C THR A 154 0.19 14.39 11.08
N PHE A 155 -0.30 13.17 10.81
CA PHE A 155 0.22 11.92 11.39
C PHE A 155 -0.08 10.73 10.47
N GLU A 156 0.69 9.65 10.63
CA GLU A 156 0.52 8.39 9.90
C GLU A 156 0.49 7.20 10.87
N VAL A 157 -0.54 6.37 10.78
CA VAL A 157 -0.66 5.13 11.58
C VAL A 157 -1.02 3.95 10.69
N HIS A 158 -0.62 2.75 11.08
CA HIS A 158 -0.91 1.54 10.32
C HIS A 158 -1.31 0.35 11.20
N ASP A 159 -2.11 -0.57 10.66
CA ASP A 159 -2.40 -1.90 11.22
C ASP A 159 -1.94 -2.96 10.23
N GLY A 160 -0.86 -3.68 10.59
CA GLY A 160 -0.28 -4.76 9.81
C GLY A 160 1.24 -4.62 9.64
N GLU A 161 1.79 -5.34 8.67
CA GLU A 161 3.25 -5.46 8.48
C GLU A 161 3.68 -4.79 7.16
N TYR A 162 4.78 -4.04 7.16
CA TYR A 162 5.30 -3.28 6.03
C TYR A 162 5.59 -4.17 4.82
N LEU A 163 6.29 -5.30 5.00
CA LEU A 163 6.58 -6.25 3.91
C LEU A 163 5.41 -7.20 3.60
N GLY A 164 4.32 -7.07 4.35
CA GLY A 164 3.12 -7.88 4.27
C GLY A 164 1.96 -7.13 3.63
N THR A 165 0.89 -7.01 4.40
CA THR A 165 -0.31 -6.25 4.06
C THR A 165 -0.72 -5.50 5.31
N ARG A 166 -1.07 -4.23 5.14
CA ARG A 166 -1.49 -3.35 6.22
C ARG A 166 -2.56 -2.38 5.75
N ASP A 167 -3.40 -1.97 6.68
CA ASP A 167 -4.19 -0.76 6.52
C ASP A 167 -3.34 0.42 6.97
N HIS A 168 -3.37 1.50 6.20
CA HIS A 168 -2.54 2.67 6.44
C HIS A 168 -3.41 3.92 6.40
N ILE A 169 -3.26 4.76 7.42
CA ILE A 169 -3.94 6.04 7.59
C ILE A 169 -2.95 7.16 7.36
N ARG A 170 -3.33 8.11 6.50
CA ARG A 170 -2.75 9.45 6.47
C ARG A 170 -3.79 10.45 6.92
N ALA A 171 -3.44 11.24 7.94
CA ALA A 171 -4.32 12.23 8.52
C ALA A 171 -3.93 13.65 8.13
N TYR A 172 -4.93 14.51 7.92
CA TYR A 172 -4.76 15.91 7.57
C TYR A 172 -5.68 16.75 8.46
N GLU A 173 -5.11 17.45 9.43
CA GLU A 173 -5.87 18.35 10.28
C GLU A 173 -6.31 19.61 9.49
N SER A 174 -7.58 19.99 9.66
CA SER A 174 -8.09 21.26 9.16
C SER A 174 -7.34 22.45 9.79
N PRO A 175 -7.13 23.57 9.09
CA PRO A 175 -6.35 24.69 9.64
C PRO A 175 -6.86 25.28 10.96
N ASP A 176 -8.15 25.15 11.27
CA ASP A 176 -8.77 25.60 12.51
C ASP A 176 -8.88 24.49 13.58
N GLY A 177 -8.40 23.27 13.30
CA GLY A 177 -8.45 22.12 14.20
C GLY A 177 -9.84 21.52 14.42
N THR A 178 -10.86 21.93 13.65
CA THR A 178 -12.25 21.47 13.84
C THR A 178 -12.44 20.00 13.41
N TYR A 179 -11.73 19.56 12.38
CA TYR A 179 -11.80 18.20 11.88
C TYR A 179 -10.47 17.67 11.35
N THR A 180 -10.37 16.36 11.26
CA THR A 180 -9.23 15.65 10.67
C THR A 180 -9.71 14.82 9.50
N ALA A 181 -9.26 15.17 8.30
CA ALA A 181 -9.49 14.41 7.08
C ALA A 181 -8.56 13.19 7.04
N ILE A 182 -9.11 12.02 6.76
CA ILE A 182 -8.40 10.74 6.77
C ILE A 182 -8.47 10.09 5.40
N GLN A 183 -7.28 9.78 4.88
CA GLN A 183 -7.13 8.80 3.83
C GLN A 183 -6.73 7.47 4.47
N VAL A 184 -7.65 6.52 4.47
CA VAL A 184 -7.38 5.15 4.91
C VAL A 184 -7.37 4.22 3.70
N HIS A 185 -6.32 3.44 3.53
CA HIS A 185 -6.19 2.51 2.40
C HIS A 185 -5.50 1.21 2.81
N GLU A 186 -5.84 0.12 2.12
CA GLU A 186 -5.13 -1.14 2.27
C GLU A 186 -3.93 -1.09 1.32
N GLU A 187 -2.77 -1.53 1.77
CA GLU A 187 -1.57 -1.64 0.96
C GLU A 187 -0.84 -2.97 1.19
N TYR A 188 -0.13 -3.43 0.17
CA TYR A 188 0.75 -4.58 0.27
C TYR A 188 2.09 -4.30 -0.41
N TYR A 189 3.16 -4.90 0.10
CA TYR A 189 4.47 -4.80 -0.53
C TYR A 189 4.54 -5.67 -1.79
N ASP A 190 4.67 -5.03 -2.95
CA ASP A 190 4.83 -5.70 -4.24
C ASP A 190 6.31 -6.02 -4.47
N TRP A 191 6.69 -7.27 -4.21
CA TRP A 191 8.07 -7.77 -4.36
C TRP A 191 8.64 -7.70 -5.79
N PHE A 192 7.79 -7.56 -6.82
CA PHE A 192 8.26 -7.38 -8.19
C PHE A 192 8.51 -5.92 -8.54
N ARG A 193 7.81 -5.00 -7.85
CA ARG A 193 7.94 -3.56 -8.06
C ARG A 193 8.73 -2.85 -6.97
N LEU A 194 9.06 -3.56 -5.89
CA LEU A 194 9.75 -3.06 -4.69
C LEU A 194 9.06 -1.82 -4.10
N ARG A 195 7.73 -1.83 -4.08
CA ARG A 195 6.92 -0.72 -3.57
C ARG A 195 5.57 -1.20 -3.05
N HIS A 196 4.96 -0.42 -2.18
CA HIS A 196 3.57 -0.65 -1.79
C HIS A 196 2.62 -0.43 -2.97
N THR A 197 1.67 -1.35 -3.12
CA THR A 197 0.58 -1.22 -4.08
C THR A 197 -0.72 -1.13 -3.29
N VAL A 198 -1.55 -0.14 -3.65
CA VAL A 198 -2.85 0.11 -3.03
C VAL A 198 -3.95 -0.58 -3.84
N PRO A 199 -4.50 -1.73 -3.37
CA PRO A 199 -5.64 -2.37 -4.01
C PRO A 199 -6.95 -1.60 -3.87
N GLY A 200 -7.20 -0.90 -2.76
CA GLY A 200 -8.48 -0.22 -2.52
C GLY A 200 -8.53 0.61 -1.24
N ILE A 201 -9.62 1.38 -1.11
CA ILE A 201 -9.84 2.32 0.01
C ILE A 201 -11.18 2.07 0.74
N ASP A 202 -12.12 1.32 0.15
CA ASP A 202 -13.47 1.15 0.73
C ASP A 202 -13.50 0.13 1.89
N GLU A 203 -12.89 -1.04 1.70
CA GLU A 203 -12.79 -2.08 2.73
C GLU A 203 -12.10 -1.58 4.02
N PRO A 204 -10.95 -0.90 3.97
CA PRO A 204 -10.30 -0.41 5.19
C PRO A 204 -11.09 0.73 5.86
N ALA A 205 -11.79 1.59 5.11
CA ALA A 205 -12.72 2.56 5.70
C ALA A 205 -13.87 1.89 6.45
N THR A 206 -14.46 0.84 5.86
CA THR A 206 -15.53 0.07 6.50
C THR A 206 -15.03 -0.67 7.76
N ARG A 207 -13.78 -1.16 7.75
CA ARG A 207 -13.16 -1.76 8.94
C ARG A 207 -12.98 -0.72 10.05
N LEU A 208 -12.49 0.46 9.72
CA LEU A 208 -12.33 1.56 10.66
C LEU A 208 -13.69 1.99 11.24
N GLU A 209 -14.73 2.13 10.41
CA GLU A 209 -16.10 2.38 10.88
C GLU A 209 -16.56 1.34 11.90
N ALA A 210 -16.36 0.05 11.57
CA ALA A 210 -16.76 -1.05 12.44
C ALA A 210 -16.03 -1.00 13.79
N GLU A 211 -14.75 -0.63 13.83
CA GLU A 211 -14.00 -0.45 15.07
C GLU A 211 -14.63 0.61 15.97
N PHE A 212 -15.05 1.76 15.43
CA PHE A 212 -15.68 2.83 16.21
C PHE A 212 -17.16 2.56 16.54
N ILE A 213 -17.85 1.70 15.78
CA ILE A 213 -19.21 1.23 16.10
C ILE A 213 -19.16 0.16 17.22
N ASP A 214 -18.22 -0.79 17.13
CA ASP A 214 -18.10 -1.93 18.05
C ASP A 214 -17.36 -1.57 19.33
N ALA A 215 -16.37 -0.67 19.27
CA ALA A 215 -15.81 -0.06 20.45
C ALA A 215 -16.93 0.76 21.10
N SER A 216 -17.27 0.45 22.35
CA SER A 216 -18.18 1.25 23.17
C SER A 216 -17.62 2.64 23.52
N ALA A 217 -16.78 3.21 22.66
CA ALA A 217 -16.50 4.62 22.59
C ALA A 217 -17.83 5.33 22.30
N SER A 218 -18.00 6.53 22.86
CA SER A 218 -19.15 7.37 22.54
C SER A 218 -18.96 8.00 21.16
N ALA A 219 -18.65 7.19 20.15
CA ALA A 219 -18.41 7.64 18.79
C ALA A 219 -19.73 7.57 18.01
N GLU A 220 -20.05 8.64 17.31
CA GLU A 220 -21.11 8.63 16.32
C GLU A 220 -20.50 8.41 14.94
N VAL A 221 -20.93 7.36 14.25
CA VAL A 221 -20.47 7.01 12.90
C VAL A 221 -21.63 7.17 11.93
N ARG A 222 -21.44 7.95 10.87
CA ARG A 222 -22.42 8.16 9.80
C ARG A 222 -21.73 8.09 8.43
N ARG A 223 -22.45 7.72 7.38
CA ARG A 223 -21.97 7.84 5.99
C ARG A 223 -22.77 8.93 5.28
N GLU A 224 -22.06 9.84 4.63
CA GLU A 224 -22.63 10.97 3.91
C GLU A 224 -22.25 10.88 2.44
N TYR A 225 -23.23 10.97 1.55
CA TYR A 225 -22.94 11.01 0.12
C TYR A 225 -22.48 12.41 -0.27
N ARG A 226 -21.27 12.52 -0.82
CA ARG A 226 -20.63 13.80 -1.18
C ARG A 226 -20.30 13.91 -2.67
N GLY A 227 -20.66 12.91 -3.48
CA GLY A 227 -20.45 12.94 -4.93
C GLY A 227 -18.96 12.98 -5.32
N ILE A 228 -18.10 12.33 -4.53
CA ILE A 228 -16.66 12.29 -4.76
C ILE A 228 -16.37 11.33 -5.92
N ASP A 229 -16.08 11.88 -7.09
CA ASP A 229 -15.82 11.11 -8.31
C ASP A 229 -14.31 10.88 -8.56
N GLY A 230 -13.91 9.60 -8.63
CA GLY A 230 -12.53 9.21 -8.86
C GLY A 230 -11.74 9.01 -7.57
N GLY A 231 -10.41 8.89 -7.68
CA GLY A 231 -9.56 8.59 -6.51
C GLY A 231 -9.89 7.27 -5.81
N ARG A 232 -10.57 6.35 -6.52
CA ARG A 232 -11.13 5.07 -6.03
C ARG A 232 -12.27 5.19 -5.02
N SER A 233 -12.86 6.37 -4.85
CA SER A 233 -14.04 6.57 -4.00
C SER A 233 -15.31 5.95 -4.61
N ASP A 234 -16.22 5.51 -3.75
CA ASP A 234 -17.60 5.15 -4.07
C ASP A 234 -18.56 6.37 -3.99
N GLY A 235 -18.03 7.57 -3.75
CA GLY A 235 -18.76 8.84 -3.61
C GLY A 235 -19.29 9.10 -2.19
N TRP A 236 -19.11 8.15 -1.26
CA TRP A 236 -19.49 8.29 0.14
C TRP A 236 -18.30 8.63 1.02
N LEU A 237 -18.56 9.44 2.03
CA LEU A 237 -17.61 9.84 3.06
C LEU A 237 -18.10 9.36 4.41
N SER A 238 -17.23 8.70 5.17
CA SER A 238 -17.57 8.28 6.53
C SER A 238 -17.19 9.36 7.53
N VAL A 239 -18.15 9.80 8.32
CA VAL A 239 -18.00 10.89 9.30
C VAL A 239 -18.08 10.28 10.69
N ILE A 240 -17.03 10.50 11.48
CA ILE A 240 -16.90 9.97 12.84
C ILE A 240 -16.76 11.13 13.83
N GLU A 241 -17.60 11.17 14.85
CA GLU A 241 -17.54 12.18 15.91
C GLU A 241 -17.26 11.50 17.25
N LEU A 242 -16.13 11.84 17.89
CA LEU A 242 -15.71 11.24 19.16
C LEU A 242 -16.30 12.02 20.35
N ALA A 243 -17.41 11.59 20.92
CA ALA A 243 -17.80 12.06 22.25
C ALA A 243 -16.89 11.44 23.33
N VAL A 244 -16.75 12.15 24.48
CA VAL A 244 -15.79 11.91 25.58
C VAL A 244 -15.21 10.50 25.62
N LEU A 245 -13.88 10.42 25.44
CA LEU A 245 -13.10 9.19 25.51
C LEU A 245 -13.18 8.60 26.93
N LEU A 246 -14.03 7.60 27.13
CA LEU A 246 -13.92 6.70 28.27
C LEU A 246 -13.16 5.46 27.81
N PRO A 247 -12.07 5.05 28.49
CA PRO A 247 -11.33 3.86 28.11
C PRO A 247 -12.22 2.63 28.29
N ALA A 248 -12.60 1.99 27.18
CA ALA A 248 -13.45 0.80 27.18
C ALA A 248 -12.63 -0.51 27.13
N VAL A 249 -12.97 -1.42 28.02
CA VAL A 249 -12.37 -2.76 28.16
C VAL A 249 -13.41 -3.83 27.79
N GLY A 250 -13.23 -4.56 26.69
CA GLY A 250 -13.87 -5.85 26.37
C GLY A 250 -13.04 -6.77 25.46
N ALA A 251 -12.38 -7.80 26.01
CA ALA A 251 -11.47 -8.71 25.29
C ALA A 251 -12.06 -9.39 24.04
N LEU A 252 -11.27 -9.50 22.96
CA LEU A 252 -11.53 -10.41 21.85
C LEU A 252 -10.27 -11.20 21.48
N LEU A 253 -10.48 -12.51 21.34
CA LEU A 253 -9.50 -13.53 21.02
C LEU A 253 -9.24 -13.55 19.51
N ARG A 254 -7.99 -13.36 19.08
CA ARG A 254 -7.57 -13.68 17.71
C ARG A 254 -7.35 -15.18 17.57
N ARG A 255 -8.43 -15.94 17.39
CA ARG A 255 -8.39 -17.35 16.97
C ARG A 255 -8.89 -17.42 15.53
N ARG A 256 -7.98 -17.74 14.60
CA ARG A 256 -8.18 -18.58 13.38
C ARG A 256 -7.54 -17.98 12.12
N THR A 257 -6.32 -18.43 11.87
CA THR A 257 -5.83 -18.64 10.50
C THR A 257 -5.01 -19.93 10.47
N ARG A 258 -5.72 -21.06 10.60
CA ARG A 258 -5.13 -22.39 10.35
C ARG A 258 -6.05 -23.30 9.53
N GLU A 259 -6.82 -22.75 8.60
CA GLU A 259 -7.69 -23.56 7.72
C GLU A 259 -7.65 -23.19 6.23
N SER A 260 -6.98 -22.11 5.81
CA SER A 260 -6.85 -21.77 4.38
C SER A 260 -5.77 -22.57 3.64
N ALA A 261 -4.91 -23.32 4.36
CA ALA A 261 -3.87 -24.15 3.74
C ALA A 261 -4.38 -25.52 3.23
N VAL A 262 -5.52 -26.01 3.75
CA VAL A 262 -6.03 -27.36 3.44
C VAL A 262 -6.96 -27.37 2.22
N GLU A 263 -7.64 -26.27 1.94
CA GLU A 263 -8.56 -26.16 0.80
C GLU A 263 -7.80 -25.89 -0.52
N ALA A 264 -6.71 -25.11 -0.48
CA ALA A 264 -5.79 -24.94 -1.59
C ALA A 264 -5.04 -26.24 -1.95
N ALA A 265 -4.67 -27.04 -0.94
CA ALA A 265 -4.01 -28.33 -1.12
C ALA A 265 -4.92 -29.41 -1.75
N ARG A 266 -6.25 -29.30 -1.62
CA ARG A 266 -7.21 -30.28 -2.17
C ARG A 266 -7.53 -30.04 -3.65
N ARG A 267 -7.45 -28.80 -4.14
CA ARG A 267 -7.60 -28.48 -5.57
C ARG A 267 -6.36 -28.83 -6.40
N LEU A 268 -5.17 -28.79 -5.81
CA LEU A 268 -3.92 -29.21 -6.46
C LEU A 268 -3.82 -30.73 -6.68
N ARG A 269 -4.52 -31.55 -5.88
CA ARG A 269 -4.43 -33.02 -5.97
C ARG A 269 -5.24 -33.67 -7.10
N ARG A 270 -6.13 -32.94 -7.80
CA ARG A 270 -7.03 -33.54 -8.80
C ARG A 270 -6.78 -33.17 -10.26
N GLY A 271 -5.62 -32.57 -10.57
CA GLY A 271 -5.20 -32.25 -11.94
C GLY A 271 -3.84 -32.82 -12.37
N ALA A 272 -3.16 -33.60 -11.53
CA ALA A 272 -1.77 -34.00 -11.76
C ALA A 272 -1.61 -35.36 -12.50
N SER A 273 -2.27 -35.53 -13.64
CA SER A 273 -1.92 -36.63 -14.54
C SER A 273 -2.11 -36.24 -16.01
N ARG A 274 -1.09 -35.55 -16.53
CA ARG A 274 -0.54 -35.71 -17.90
C ARG A 274 0.70 -34.84 -18.19
N HIS A 275 1.09 -33.90 -17.31
CA HIS A 275 2.34 -33.13 -17.42
C HIS A 275 3.00 -32.86 -16.05
N ALA A 276 3.68 -33.87 -15.47
CA ALA A 276 4.26 -33.79 -14.13
C ALA A 276 5.40 -32.76 -14.00
N GLU A 277 6.21 -32.59 -15.03
CA GLU A 277 7.39 -31.71 -15.02
C GLU A 277 7.01 -30.22 -15.00
N SER A 278 5.95 -29.82 -15.71
CA SER A 278 5.45 -28.44 -15.74
C SER A 278 4.78 -28.03 -14.43
N GLY A 279 4.15 -28.99 -13.74
CA GLY A 279 3.59 -28.77 -12.40
C GLY A 279 4.68 -28.49 -11.36
N VAL A 280 5.85 -29.12 -11.48
CA VAL A 280 6.98 -28.87 -10.58
C VAL A 280 7.55 -27.47 -10.78
N LEU A 281 7.73 -27.02 -12.03
CA LEU A 281 8.20 -25.67 -12.31
C LEU A 281 7.22 -24.60 -11.81
N ALA A 282 5.92 -24.78 -12.07
CA ALA A 282 4.89 -23.86 -11.57
C ALA A 282 4.88 -23.81 -10.03
N ALA A 283 4.96 -24.96 -9.37
CA ALA A 283 4.99 -25.06 -7.91
C ALA A 283 6.29 -24.46 -7.33
N ALA A 284 7.43 -24.64 -8.00
CA ALA A 284 8.71 -24.07 -7.57
C ALA A 284 8.68 -22.54 -7.66
N LEU A 285 8.22 -21.98 -8.79
CA LEU A 285 8.11 -20.52 -8.97
C LEU A 285 7.11 -19.90 -7.99
N ALA A 286 5.91 -20.47 -7.86
CA ALA A 286 4.93 -20.01 -6.89
C ALA A 286 5.44 -20.14 -5.44
N GLY A 287 6.10 -21.27 -5.14
CA GLY A 287 6.70 -21.53 -3.83
C GLY A 287 7.81 -20.55 -3.47
N THR A 288 8.63 -20.14 -4.44
CA THR A 288 9.66 -19.11 -4.23
C THR A 288 9.03 -17.75 -3.92
N VAL A 289 8.04 -17.31 -4.69
CA VAL A 289 7.36 -16.02 -4.45
C VAL A 289 6.68 -16.00 -3.09
N VAL A 290 5.90 -17.04 -2.79
CA VAL A 290 5.21 -17.17 -1.49
C VAL A 290 6.21 -17.32 -0.35
N GLY A 291 7.29 -18.08 -0.54
CA GLY A 291 8.35 -18.28 0.45
C GLY A 291 9.09 -17.00 0.79
N VAL A 292 9.42 -16.18 -0.21
CA VAL A 292 10.03 -14.85 -0.01
C VAL A 292 9.10 -13.96 0.81
N ARG A 293 7.81 -13.92 0.48
CA ARG A 293 6.83 -13.12 1.24
C ARG A 293 6.72 -13.58 2.69
N ILE A 294 6.62 -14.89 2.94
CA ILE A 294 6.56 -15.44 4.29
C ILE A 294 7.84 -15.12 5.06
N ALA A 295 9.01 -15.26 4.42
CA ALA A 295 10.29 -14.95 5.04
C ALA A 295 10.41 -13.46 5.39
N GLY A 296 9.99 -12.56 4.50
CA GLY A 296 9.99 -11.11 4.74
C GLY A 296 9.19 -10.75 5.98
N VAL A 297 7.92 -11.13 6.03
CA VAL A 297 7.05 -10.89 7.20
C VAL A 297 7.61 -11.55 8.46
N THR A 298 8.09 -12.79 8.37
CA THR A 298 8.64 -13.49 9.56
C THR A 298 9.89 -12.79 10.10
N LEU A 299 10.76 -12.27 9.23
CA LEU A 299 11.96 -11.55 9.63
C LEU A 299 11.63 -10.18 10.20
N GLU A 300 10.66 -9.48 9.62
CA GLU A 300 10.14 -8.20 10.12
C GLU A 300 9.61 -8.36 11.55
N THR A 301 8.66 -9.28 11.76
CA THR A 301 8.09 -9.55 13.08
C THR A 301 9.14 -10.04 14.10
N ALA A 302 10.17 -10.78 13.66
CA ALA A 302 11.22 -11.29 14.54
C ALA A 302 12.28 -10.24 14.91
N TYR A 303 12.43 -9.19 14.11
CA TYR A 303 13.47 -8.16 14.24
C TYR A 303 12.90 -6.75 14.01
N PRO A 304 12.00 -6.26 14.88
CA PRO A 304 11.32 -4.97 14.69
C PRO A 304 12.26 -3.76 14.66
N GLY A 305 13.47 -3.88 15.20
CA GLY A 305 14.48 -2.81 15.14
C GLY A 305 15.29 -2.76 13.83
N VAL A 306 15.00 -3.64 12.86
CA VAL A 306 15.69 -3.68 11.56
C VAL A 306 14.78 -3.05 10.51
N ALA A 307 15.28 -2.01 9.85
CA ALA A 307 14.54 -1.35 8.77
C ALA A 307 14.05 -2.36 7.72
N PRO A 308 12.75 -2.36 7.35
CA PRO A 308 12.20 -3.34 6.43
C PRO A 308 12.94 -3.44 5.08
N LYS A 309 13.49 -2.32 4.60
CA LYS A 309 14.31 -2.26 3.38
C LYS A 309 15.58 -3.12 3.47
N ALA A 310 16.19 -3.22 4.66
CA ALA A 310 17.36 -4.06 4.89
C ALA A 310 17.02 -5.57 4.86
N ILE A 311 15.78 -5.94 5.18
CA ILE A 311 15.25 -7.31 5.04
C ILE A 311 14.87 -7.58 3.59
N ALA A 312 14.23 -6.61 2.93
CA ALA A 312 13.76 -6.75 1.55
C ALA A 312 14.90 -6.91 0.54
N ALA A 313 16.00 -6.16 0.69
CA ALA A 313 17.14 -6.19 -0.23
C ALA A 313 17.72 -7.60 -0.49
N PRO A 314 18.10 -8.41 0.53
CA PRO A 314 18.61 -9.76 0.30
C PRO A 314 17.54 -10.73 -0.20
N LEU A 315 16.28 -10.59 0.24
CA LEU A 315 15.17 -11.42 -0.24
C LEU A 315 14.82 -11.15 -1.71
N TYR A 316 14.97 -9.90 -2.14
CA TYR A 316 14.78 -9.54 -3.55
C TYR A 316 15.83 -10.21 -4.44
N LEU A 317 17.06 -10.41 -3.99
CA LEU A 317 18.06 -11.18 -4.76
C LEU A 317 17.60 -12.62 -5.03
N VAL A 318 16.84 -13.22 -4.10
CA VAL A 318 16.23 -14.54 -4.30
C VAL A 318 15.18 -14.50 -5.40
N VAL A 319 14.39 -13.43 -5.49
CA VAL A 319 13.40 -13.24 -6.58
C VAL A 319 14.13 -12.98 -7.91
N ALA A 320 15.01 -11.98 -7.92
CA ALA A 320 15.70 -11.48 -9.11
C ALA A 320 16.61 -12.52 -9.76
N VAL A 321 17.28 -13.36 -8.96
CA VAL A 321 18.20 -14.40 -9.47
C VAL A 321 17.54 -15.78 -9.44
N GLY A 322 16.80 -16.09 -8.38
CA GLY A 322 16.22 -17.41 -8.18
C GLY A 322 15.10 -17.74 -9.16
N LEU A 323 14.21 -16.79 -9.49
CA LEU A 323 13.16 -17.05 -10.48
C LEU A 323 13.74 -17.30 -11.88
N PRO A 324 14.65 -16.47 -12.43
CA PRO A 324 15.29 -16.79 -13.72
C PRO A 324 16.09 -18.09 -13.68
N ALA A 325 16.81 -18.40 -12.59
CA ALA A 325 17.54 -19.65 -12.46
C ALA A 325 16.59 -20.87 -12.49
N LEU A 326 15.46 -20.80 -11.79
CA LEU A 326 14.43 -21.84 -11.82
C LEU A 326 13.84 -22.04 -13.22
N VAL A 327 13.60 -20.95 -13.96
CA VAL A 327 13.13 -21.02 -15.34
C VAL A 327 14.18 -21.65 -16.24
N VAL A 328 15.45 -21.25 -16.16
CA VAL A 328 16.53 -21.83 -16.98
C VAL A 328 16.68 -23.33 -16.70
N VAL A 329 16.76 -23.72 -15.43
CA VAL A 329 16.91 -25.13 -15.05
C VAL A 329 15.65 -25.95 -15.38
N GLY A 330 14.47 -25.39 -15.18
CA GLY A 330 13.19 -26.06 -15.44
C GLY A 330 12.88 -26.20 -16.94
N ALA A 331 13.20 -25.20 -17.75
CA ALA A 331 13.01 -25.21 -19.19
C ALA A 331 13.95 -26.19 -19.90
N GLU A 332 15.16 -26.43 -19.36
CA GLU A 332 16.04 -27.48 -19.90
C GLU A 332 15.47 -28.89 -19.73
N ARG A 333 14.51 -29.07 -18.82
CA ARG A 333 13.91 -30.36 -18.46
C ARG A 333 12.47 -30.51 -18.92
N SER A 334 11.90 -29.52 -19.60
CA SER A 334 10.48 -29.48 -19.95
C SER A 334 10.27 -29.23 -21.45
N ASP A 335 9.16 -29.71 -22.00
CA ASP A 335 8.69 -29.26 -23.31
C ASP A 335 8.48 -27.72 -23.31
N PRO A 336 8.86 -26.98 -24.38
CA PRO A 336 8.77 -25.52 -24.42
C PRO A 336 7.38 -24.95 -24.13
N THR A 337 6.32 -25.60 -24.63
CA THR A 337 4.93 -25.16 -24.41
C THR A 337 4.54 -25.34 -22.94
N ALA A 338 5.01 -26.44 -22.36
CA ALA A 338 4.72 -26.81 -20.99
C ALA A 338 5.51 -25.94 -19.99
N ALA A 339 6.73 -25.51 -20.35
CA ALA A 339 7.51 -24.54 -19.59
C ALA A 339 6.83 -23.16 -19.56
N VAL A 340 6.34 -22.68 -20.70
CA VAL A 340 5.59 -21.40 -20.77
C VAL A 340 4.34 -21.44 -19.91
N LEU A 341 3.55 -22.51 -19.99
CA LEU A 341 2.37 -22.69 -19.14
C LEU A 341 2.73 -22.75 -17.65
N GLY A 342 3.84 -23.41 -17.29
CA GLY A 342 4.33 -23.48 -15.92
C GLY A 342 4.76 -22.12 -15.37
N VAL A 343 5.43 -21.31 -16.17
CA VAL A 343 5.84 -19.94 -15.81
C VAL A 343 4.63 -19.05 -15.61
N VAL A 344 3.68 -19.04 -16.56
CA VAL A 344 2.45 -18.24 -16.47
C VAL A 344 1.63 -18.64 -15.24
N ALA A 345 1.47 -19.94 -15.01
CA ALA A 345 0.73 -20.44 -13.85
C ALA A 345 1.44 -20.13 -12.52
N GLY A 346 2.76 -20.26 -12.45
CA GLY A 346 3.55 -20.02 -11.24
C GLY A 346 3.61 -18.54 -10.84
N LEU A 347 3.91 -17.66 -11.80
CA LEU A 347 3.96 -16.20 -11.57
C LEU A 347 2.57 -15.60 -11.39
N GLY A 348 1.59 -16.04 -12.19
CA GLY A 348 0.19 -15.64 -12.03
C GLY A 348 -0.38 -16.09 -10.68
N GLY A 349 -0.23 -17.37 -10.31
CA GLY A 349 -0.74 -17.91 -9.05
C GLY A 349 -0.12 -17.27 -7.80
N GLY A 350 1.16 -16.89 -7.85
CA GLY A 350 1.82 -16.14 -6.78
C GLY A 350 1.31 -14.70 -6.63
N SER A 351 0.85 -14.09 -7.73
CA SER A 351 0.31 -12.72 -7.75
C SER A 351 -1.17 -12.65 -7.37
N PHE A 352 -1.93 -13.73 -7.60
CA PHE A 352 -3.37 -13.86 -7.32
C PHE A 352 -3.70 -14.52 -5.96
N SER A 353 -2.78 -14.55 -4.99
CA SER A 353 -3.15 -14.96 -3.63
C SER A 353 -3.94 -13.84 -2.94
N ILE A 354 -5.20 -13.76 -3.38
CA ILE A 354 -6.32 -12.96 -2.92
C ILE A 354 -6.43 -13.02 -1.40
N SER A 355 -6.64 -11.84 -0.80
CA SER A 355 -7.07 -11.63 0.58
C SER A 355 -8.17 -12.64 0.95
N PRO A 356 -8.04 -13.43 2.04
CA PRO A 356 -9.05 -14.42 2.41
C PRO A 356 -10.38 -13.83 2.86
N ARG A 357 -10.58 -12.50 2.83
CA ARG A 357 -11.69 -11.85 3.53
C ARG A 357 -12.95 -11.61 2.70
N SER A 358 -12.96 -11.86 1.39
CA SER A 358 -14.13 -11.65 0.52
C SER A 358 -14.91 -12.94 0.22
N VAL A 359 -15.54 -13.55 1.22
CA VAL A 359 -16.61 -14.54 0.95
C VAL A 359 -17.74 -14.48 1.98
N TRP A 360 -18.97 -14.22 1.47
CA TRP A 360 -20.31 -14.27 2.09
C TRP A 360 -20.74 -13.01 2.88
N ARG A 361 -21.85 -12.33 2.55
CA ARG A 361 -23.21 -12.87 2.32
C ARG A 361 -24.01 -12.09 1.28
N PHE A 362 -24.42 -12.76 0.21
CA PHE A 362 -25.78 -12.61 -0.30
C PHE A 362 -26.70 -13.46 0.59
N ARG A 363 -27.77 -12.87 1.12
CA ARG A 363 -29.01 -13.61 1.34
C ARG A 363 -30.12 -12.88 0.58
N PRO A 364 -30.89 -13.59 -0.26
CA PRO A 364 -32.18 -13.11 -0.72
C PRO A 364 -33.23 -13.31 0.38
N ASP A 365 -34.31 -12.56 0.21
CA ASP A 365 -35.58 -12.50 0.95
C ASP A 365 -35.61 -11.60 2.19
#